data_AF-W9JUS3-F1
#
_entry.id   AF-W9JUS3-F1
#
_cell.length_a   1.000
_cell.length_b   1.000
_cell.length_c   1.000
_cell.angle_alpha   90.00
_cell.angle_beta   90.00
_cell.angle_gamma   90.00
#
_symmetry.space_group_name_H-M   'P 1'
#
loop_
_entity.id
_entity.type
_entity.pdbx_description
1 polymer ?
#
loop_
_entity_poly.entity_id
_entity_poly.type
_entity_poly.pdbx_seq_one_letter_code
_entity_poly.pdbx_strand_id
1 'polypeptide(L)'
;MMRFVVPRRTNRSIEPSPIDRECMRLWNGSQTKRDFDAFNPAVDTDASEGLKTVCRVCIRVFWTTPHEMLSFENKLRYRPTPPPGMEASHVVFTPKFSRLFAELAVHPCWQGLPYLLIMAIQYTVKVRFDSRTPWPFGVAAELIECPALKALDELFYEHEDGPMATASVHEMHIQAREAQTEAPPSEFSDFLVYLGQIARMSPSSDYSQTYLGHPTLPVTTKDLQILTTAVTHFHWDNVDWTETPGKVFEAFERKGGLSDDQYPRNNRELKTFVRRCLVGNYQKVAMWRDMVGVTNPPGETPSDNEVLAGDESEFESGFESD
;
A
#
# COMPACT_ATOMS: atom_id res chain seq x y z
N MET A 1 -40.49 2.90 54.51
CA MET A 1 -40.35 3.03 53.04
C MET A 1 -39.19 3.98 52.74
N MET A 2 -38.00 3.45 52.44
CA MET A 2 -36.87 4.25 51.93
C MET A 2 -36.85 4.13 50.40
N ARG A 3 -36.97 5.25 49.68
CA ARG A 3 -36.80 5.32 48.23
C ARG A 3 -35.30 5.41 47.94
N PHE A 4 -34.75 4.39 47.28
CA PHE A 4 -33.43 4.48 46.65
C PHE A 4 -33.53 5.43 45.45
N VAL A 5 -32.80 6.55 45.51
CA VAL A 5 -32.57 7.43 44.37
C VAL A 5 -31.38 6.86 43.61
N VAL A 6 -31.64 6.30 42.42
CA VAL A 6 -30.58 5.91 41.48
C VAL A 6 -29.99 7.19 40.88
N PRO A 7 -28.66 7.42 40.94
CA PRO A 7 -28.07 8.60 40.33
C PRO A 7 -28.25 8.53 38.81
N ARG A 8 -28.84 9.58 38.22
CA ARG A 8 -28.84 9.78 36.77
C ARG A 8 -27.39 9.86 36.30
N ARG A 9 -26.97 8.95 35.40
CA ARG A 9 -25.76 9.12 34.60
C ARG A 9 -25.86 10.45 33.88
N THR A 10 -25.06 11.41 34.30
CA THR A 10 -24.85 12.64 33.56
C THR A 10 -24.07 12.29 32.31
N ASN A 11 -24.69 12.45 31.14
CA ASN A 11 -23.99 12.50 29.86
C ASN A 11 -23.08 13.72 29.89
N ARG A 12 -21.86 13.57 30.42
CA ARG A 12 -20.79 14.52 30.13
C ARG A 12 -20.44 14.29 28.66
N SER A 13 -20.74 15.27 27.81
CA SER A 13 -20.10 15.39 26.50
C SER A 13 -18.60 15.48 26.75
N ILE A 14 -17.89 14.37 26.57
CA ILE A 14 -16.44 14.35 26.62
C ILE A 14 -16.00 15.24 25.45
N GLU A 15 -15.33 16.35 25.74
CA GLU A 15 -14.75 17.16 24.68
C GLU A 15 -13.77 16.29 23.88
N PRO A 16 -13.82 16.32 22.54
CA PRO A 16 -12.89 15.56 21.72
C PRO A 16 -11.45 15.94 22.05
N SER A 17 -10.55 14.94 22.09
CA SER A 17 -9.13 15.19 22.36
C SER A 17 -8.53 16.11 21.28
N PRO A 18 -7.41 16.80 21.54
CA PRO A 18 -6.71 17.58 20.52
C PRO A 18 -6.43 16.75 19.25
N ILE A 19 -6.04 15.49 19.41
CA ILE A 19 -5.80 14.54 18.30
C ILE A 19 -7.09 14.27 17.53
N ASP A 20 -8.22 14.03 18.20
CA ASP A 20 -9.51 13.81 17.52
C ASP A 20 -9.95 15.05 16.74
N ARG A 21 -9.73 16.26 17.30
CA ARG A 21 -10.03 17.52 16.61
C ARG A 21 -9.17 17.70 15.37
N GLU A 22 -7.87 17.42 15.46
CA GLU A 22 -6.96 17.51 14.32
C GLU A 22 -7.28 16.46 13.26
N CYS A 23 -7.51 15.21 13.65
CA CYS A 23 -7.96 14.14 12.76
C CYS A 23 -9.20 14.56 11.97
N MET A 24 -10.23 15.05 12.67
CA MET A 24 -11.47 15.48 12.02
C MET A 24 -11.27 16.73 11.16
N ARG A 25 -10.37 17.65 11.53
CA ARG A 25 -10.02 18.81 10.71
C ARG A 25 -9.37 18.37 9.38
N LEU A 26 -8.38 17.48 9.46
CA LEU A 26 -7.69 16.93 8.29
C LEU A 26 -8.65 16.13 7.39
N TRP A 27 -9.42 15.21 7.99
CA TRP A 27 -10.42 14.41 7.28
C TRP A 27 -11.44 15.29 6.57
N ASN A 28 -12.04 16.25 7.29
CA ASN A 28 -13.09 17.12 6.72
C ASN A 28 -12.59 18.03 5.60
N GLY A 29 -11.30 18.39 5.60
CA GLY A 29 -10.69 19.21 4.57
C GLY A 29 -10.14 18.44 3.37
N SER A 30 -10.17 17.11 3.38
CA SER A 30 -9.46 16.29 2.39
C SER A 30 -10.25 15.94 1.13
N GLN A 31 -9.53 15.74 0.03
CA GLN A 31 -10.02 15.11 -1.20
C GLN A 31 -10.42 13.66 -0.94
N THR A 32 -9.68 12.93 -0.09
CA THR A 32 -10.06 11.57 0.34
C THR A 32 -11.49 11.52 0.90
N LYS A 33 -11.88 12.51 1.72
CA LYS A 33 -13.27 12.59 2.20
C LYS A 33 -14.25 12.89 1.08
N ARG A 34 -13.93 13.80 0.16
CA ARG A 34 -14.80 14.13 -0.97
C ARG A 34 -15.05 12.91 -1.84
N ASP A 35 -14.00 12.17 -2.16
CA ASP A 35 -14.08 10.92 -2.92
C ASP A 35 -14.89 9.85 -2.17
N PHE A 36 -14.71 9.73 -0.86
CA PHE A 36 -15.51 8.82 -0.04
C PHE A 36 -17.01 9.21 0.02
N ASP A 37 -17.29 10.51 0.13
CA ASP A 37 -18.67 11.02 0.17
C ASP A 37 -19.36 10.80 -1.20
N ALA A 38 -18.62 11.00 -2.29
CA ALA A 38 -19.06 10.75 -3.66
C ALA A 38 -19.25 9.26 -3.99
N PHE A 39 -18.43 8.38 -3.40
CA PHE A 39 -18.49 6.93 -3.63
C PHE A 39 -19.87 6.35 -3.29
N ASN A 40 -20.56 5.81 -4.29
CA ASN A 40 -21.84 5.14 -4.12
C ASN A 40 -21.75 3.70 -4.61
N PRO A 41 -21.58 2.71 -3.71
CA PRO A 41 -21.34 1.34 -4.15
C PRO A 41 -22.53 0.66 -4.86
N ALA A 42 -23.72 1.27 -4.84
CA ALA A 42 -24.86 0.79 -5.63
C ALA A 42 -24.83 1.28 -7.09
N VAL A 43 -24.06 2.33 -7.39
CA VAL A 43 -23.90 2.92 -8.73
C VAL A 43 -22.54 2.52 -9.32
N ASP A 44 -21.49 2.54 -8.50
CA ASP A 44 -20.11 2.25 -8.90
C ASP A 44 -19.83 0.74 -8.90
N THR A 45 -20.65 -0.05 -9.60
CA THR A 45 -20.73 -1.51 -9.40
C THR A 45 -19.39 -2.23 -9.59
N ASP A 46 -18.69 -1.97 -10.69
CA ASP A 46 -17.45 -2.71 -11.01
C ASP A 46 -16.33 -2.40 -10.02
N ALA A 47 -16.17 -1.12 -9.69
CA ALA A 47 -15.19 -0.68 -8.70
C ALA A 47 -15.55 -1.20 -7.29
N SER A 48 -16.85 -1.28 -6.99
CA SER A 48 -17.34 -1.80 -5.71
C SER A 48 -17.15 -3.31 -5.57
N GLU A 49 -17.45 -4.08 -6.62
CA GLU A 49 -17.19 -5.53 -6.63
C GLU A 49 -15.69 -5.81 -6.53
N GLY A 50 -14.87 -5.13 -7.34
CA GLY A 50 -13.41 -5.23 -7.26
C GLY A 50 -12.90 -4.94 -5.85
N LEU A 51 -13.36 -3.84 -5.24
CA LEU A 51 -12.95 -3.46 -3.89
C LEU A 51 -13.40 -4.46 -2.82
N LYS A 52 -14.61 -5.02 -2.93
CA LYS A 52 -15.08 -6.10 -2.04
C LYS A 52 -14.18 -7.32 -2.17
N THR A 53 -13.85 -7.74 -3.38
CA THR A 53 -13.00 -8.90 -3.65
C THR A 53 -11.63 -8.74 -3.00
N VAL A 54 -10.92 -7.65 -3.27
CA VAL A 54 -9.59 -7.44 -2.68
C VAL A 54 -9.66 -7.31 -1.15
N CYS A 55 -10.72 -6.69 -0.59
CA CYS A 55 -10.90 -6.66 0.86
C CYS A 55 -11.07 -8.07 1.44
N ARG A 56 -11.94 -8.91 0.85
CA ARG A 56 -12.15 -10.29 1.29
C ARG A 56 -10.86 -11.09 1.24
N VAL A 57 -10.11 -10.98 0.14
CA VAL A 57 -8.80 -11.63 -0.02
C VAL A 57 -7.84 -11.19 1.08
N CYS A 58 -7.57 -9.90 1.22
CA CYS A 58 -6.60 -9.40 2.20
C CYS A 58 -7.00 -9.77 3.63
N ILE A 59 -8.30 -9.70 3.97
CA ILE A 59 -8.77 -10.10 5.30
C ILE A 59 -8.59 -11.61 5.49
N ARG A 60 -8.85 -12.41 4.46
CA ARG A 60 -8.76 -13.87 4.56
C ARG A 60 -7.32 -14.36 4.68
N VAL A 61 -6.41 -13.78 3.89
CA VAL A 61 -5.01 -14.20 3.80
C VAL A 61 -4.16 -13.55 4.89
N PHE A 62 -4.36 -12.26 5.16
CA PHE A 62 -3.47 -11.45 5.98
C PHE A 62 -4.12 -10.83 7.23
N TRP A 63 -5.44 -10.97 7.40
CA TRP A 63 -6.20 -10.34 8.49
C TRP A 63 -6.07 -8.81 8.52
N THR A 64 -5.84 -8.20 7.37
CA THR A 64 -5.79 -6.74 7.20
C THR A 64 -6.53 -6.34 5.93
N THR A 65 -6.75 -5.04 5.77
CA THR A 65 -7.44 -4.45 4.64
C THR A 65 -6.45 -3.90 3.64
N PRO A 66 -6.77 -3.85 2.34
CA PRO A 66 -5.85 -3.27 1.37
C PRO A 66 -5.63 -1.77 1.62
N HIS A 67 -6.59 -1.06 2.22
CA HIS A 67 -6.40 0.34 2.66
C HIS A 67 -5.44 0.48 3.85
N GLU A 68 -5.39 -0.48 4.76
CA GLU A 68 -4.39 -0.50 5.84
C GLU A 68 -3.01 -0.87 5.31
N MET A 69 -2.93 -1.79 4.34
CA MET A 69 -1.68 -2.11 3.63
C MET A 69 -1.17 -0.87 2.87
N LEU A 70 -2.06 -0.12 2.21
CA LEU A 70 -1.76 1.15 1.52
C LEU A 70 -2.04 2.37 2.40
N SER A 71 -1.46 2.40 3.60
CA SER A 71 -1.71 3.44 4.59
C SER A 71 -0.47 4.27 4.95
N PHE A 72 -0.71 5.31 5.74
CA PHE A 72 0.30 6.17 6.35
C PHE A 72 1.39 5.37 7.07
N GLU A 73 1.00 4.34 7.84
CA GLU A 73 1.95 3.51 8.57
C GLU A 73 2.89 2.76 7.64
N ASN A 74 2.43 2.40 6.45
CA ASN A 74 3.28 1.73 5.47
C ASN A 74 3.97 2.71 4.51
N LYS A 75 3.84 4.03 4.73
CA LYS A 75 4.30 5.08 3.79
C LYS A 75 3.80 4.80 2.36
N LEU A 76 2.62 4.22 2.21
CA LEU A 76 2.03 3.90 0.91
C LEU A 76 0.71 4.65 0.78
N ARG A 77 0.38 5.09 -0.44
CA ARG A 77 -0.94 5.61 -0.76
C ARG A 77 -1.33 5.19 -2.16
N TYR A 78 -2.54 4.70 -2.32
CA TYR A 78 -3.09 4.45 -3.64
C TYR A 78 -3.17 5.76 -4.45
N ARG A 79 -2.63 5.73 -5.66
CA ARG A 79 -2.69 6.80 -6.64
C ARG A 79 -3.48 6.31 -7.86
N PRO A 80 -4.71 6.79 -8.07
CA PRO A 80 -5.53 6.34 -9.18
C PRO A 80 -4.92 6.75 -10.52
N THR A 81 -4.93 5.80 -11.46
CA THR A 81 -4.63 6.00 -12.88
C THR A 81 -5.86 5.60 -13.69
N PRO A 82 -6.96 6.36 -13.63
CA PRO A 82 -8.22 5.93 -14.23
C PRO A 82 -8.09 5.85 -15.76
N PRO A 83 -8.82 4.93 -16.42
CA PRO A 83 -8.99 4.96 -17.86
C PRO A 83 -9.58 6.28 -18.36
N PRO A 84 -9.37 6.66 -19.62
CA PRO A 84 -9.98 7.85 -20.21
C PRO A 84 -11.50 7.90 -19.99
N GLY A 85 -12.01 9.00 -19.45
CA GLY A 85 -13.44 9.21 -19.20
C GLY A 85 -13.97 8.67 -17.86
N MET A 86 -13.12 8.06 -17.03
CA MET A 86 -13.47 7.66 -15.65
C MET A 86 -12.96 8.69 -14.65
N GLU A 87 -13.79 9.04 -13.66
CA GLU A 87 -13.36 9.89 -12.54
C GLU A 87 -12.35 9.13 -11.66
N ALA A 88 -11.23 9.77 -11.34
CA ALA A 88 -10.31 9.23 -10.35
C ALA A 88 -10.88 9.33 -8.94
N SER A 89 -10.56 8.33 -8.13
CA SER A 89 -10.83 8.32 -6.71
C SER A 89 -9.58 7.91 -5.96
N HIS A 90 -9.21 8.65 -4.92
CA HIS A 90 -8.14 8.25 -3.98
C HIS A 90 -8.61 7.20 -2.96
N VAL A 91 -9.91 6.89 -2.95
CA VAL A 91 -10.55 5.98 -1.99
C VAL A 91 -10.93 4.66 -2.62
N VAL A 92 -11.48 4.72 -3.82
CA VAL A 92 -12.01 3.56 -4.54
C VAL A 92 -10.96 3.14 -5.57
N PHE A 93 -10.50 1.91 -5.46
CA PHE A 93 -9.53 1.37 -6.40
C PHE A 93 -10.20 1.13 -7.75
N THR A 94 -9.45 1.33 -8.85
CA THR A 94 -9.94 0.90 -10.16
C THR A 94 -10.15 -0.62 -10.16
N PRO A 95 -11.05 -1.14 -11.01
CA PRO A 95 -11.25 -2.59 -11.13
C PRO A 95 -9.93 -3.34 -11.42
N LYS A 96 -9.09 -2.79 -12.30
CA LYS A 96 -7.79 -3.37 -12.66
C LYS A 96 -6.82 -3.40 -11.47
N PHE A 97 -6.71 -2.30 -10.73
CA PHE A 97 -5.88 -2.25 -9.52
C PHE A 97 -6.36 -3.28 -8.48
N SER A 98 -7.67 -3.33 -8.23
CA SER A 98 -8.27 -4.27 -7.28
C SER A 98 -7.99 -5.72 -7.65
N ARG A 99 -8.12 -6.06 -8.94
CA ARG A 99 -7.84 -7.41 -9.47
C ARG A 99 -6.38 -7.79 -9.28
N LEU A 100 -5.45 -6.96 -9.76
CA LEU A 100 -4.01 -7.25 -9.63
C LEU A 100 -3.59 -7.39 -8.17
N PHE A 101 -4.11 -6.52 -7.29
CA PHE A 101 -3.83 -6.62 -5.86
C PHE A 101 -4.36 -7.94 -5.29
N ALA A 102 -5.60 -8.32 -5.60
CA ALA A 102 -6.18 -9.57 -5.13
C ALA A 102 -5.40 -10.80 -5.62
N GLU A 103 -5.01 -10.82 -6.89
CA GLU A 103 -4.21 -11.89 -7.50
C GLU A 103 -2.83 -12.01 -6.84
N LEU A 104 -2.16 -10.88 -6.62
CA LEU A 104 -0.90 -10.85 -5.89
C LEU A 104 -1.08 -11.33 -4.45
N ALA A 105 -2.08 -10.82 -3.72
CA ALA A 105 -2.26 -11.07 -2.29
C ALA A 105 -2.40 -12.55 -1.92
N VAL A 106 -2.99 -13.38 -2.79
CA VAL A 106 -3.14 -14.82 -2.54
C VAL A 106 -1.88 -15.63 -2.86
N HIS A 107 -0.88 -15.05 -3.52
CA HIS A 107 0.27 -15.78 -4.00
C HIS A 107 1.09 -16.36 -2.82
N PRO A 108 1.50 -17.65 -2.87
CA PRO A 108 2.11 -18.31 -1.73
C PRO A 108 3.54 -17.82 -1.40
N CYS A 109 4.22 -17.11 -2.31
CA CYS A 109 5.55 -16.55 -2.03
C CYS A 109 5.57 -15.55 -0.86
N TRP A 110 4.41 -14.97 -0.50
CA TRP A 110 4.28 -14.11 0.68
C TRP A 110 4.15 -14.90 1.99
N GLN A 111 3.99 -16.22 1.93
CA GLN A 111 3.91 -17.10 3.12
C GLN A 111 2.81 -16.69 4.12
N GLY A 112 1.75 -16.02 3.66
CA GLY A 112 0.70 -15.46 4.53
C GLY A 112 1.13 -14.23 5.36
N LEU A 113 2.29 -13.64 5.05
CA LEU A 113 2.87 -12.50 5.75
C LEU A 113 2.63 -11.21 4.93
N PRO A 114 1.76 -10.28 5.39
CA PRO A 114 1.44 -9.09 4.61
C PRO A 114 2.64 -8.17 4.36
N TYR A 115 3.61 -8.16 5.27
CA TYR A 115 4.76 -7.27 5.17
C TYR A 115 5.68 -7.62 3.99
N LEU A 116 5.71 -8.86 3.51
CA LEU A 116 6.49 -9.23 2.32
C LEU A 116 5.88 -8.59 1.07
N LEU A 117 4.56 -8.65 0.91
CA LEU A 117 3.87 -7.98 -0.19
C LEU A 117 3.99 -6.44 -0.07
N ILE A 118 3.82 -5.89 1.13
CA ILE A 118 3.98 -4.44 1.36
C ILE A 118 5.41 -3.99 1.01
N MET A 119 6.43 -4.74 1.43
CA MET A 119 7.82 -4.41 1.15
C MET A 119 8.13 -4.54 -0.34
N ALA A 120 7.59 -5.55 -1.03
CA ALA A 120 7.72 -5.68 -2.48
C ALA A 120 7.11 -4.47 -3.21
N ILE A 121 5.89 -4.05 -2.82
CA ILE A 121 5.25 -2.85 -3.38
C ILE A 121 6.09 -1.60 -3.09
N GLN A 122 6.56 -1.42 -1.85
CA GLN A 122 7.44 -0.31 -1.48
C GLN A 122 8.70 -0.32 -2.34
N TYR A 123 9.36 -1.46 -2.49
CA TYR A 123 10.59 -1.58 -3.26
C TYR A 123 10.36 -1.27 -4.74
N THR A 124 9.26 -1.75 -5.34
CA THR A 124 8.88 -1.39 -6.73
C THR A 124 8.79 0.11 -6.90
N VAL A 125 8.02 0.79 -6.05
CA VAL A 125 7.85 2.24 -6.16
C VAL A 125 9.17 2.96 -5.87
N LYS A 126 9.92 2.52 -4.86
CA LYS A 126 11.23 3.10 -4.54
C LYS A 126 12.20 3.08 -5.71
N VAL A 127 12.30 1.95 -6.41
CA VAL A 127 13.20 1.84 -7.56
C VAL A 127 12.74 2.74 -8.72
N ARG A 128 11.43 2.81 -8.98
CA ARG A 128 10.91 3.67 -10.06
C ARG A 128 11.14 5.16 -9.83
N PHE A 129 11.02 5.59 -8.57
CA PHE A 129 11.11 7.00 -8.16
C PHE A 129 12.47 7.38 -7.58
N ASP A 130 13.39 6.43 -7.55
CA ASP A 130 14.66 6.51 -6.80
C ASP A 130 14.48 7.03 -5.35
N SER A 131 13.41 6.57 -4.69
CA SER A 131 13.01 7.07 -3.39
C SER A 131 13.86 6.47 -2.26
N ARG A 132 14.75 7.30 -1.72
CA ARG A 132 15.59 6.96 -0.56
C ARG A 132 14.92 7.18 0.79
N THR A 133 13.62 7.42 0.82
CA THR A 133 12.87 7.54 2.09
C THR A 133 13.07 6.26 2.93
N PRO A 134 13.46 6.29 4.21
CA PRO A 134 13.64 5.05 4.97
C PRO A 134 12.36 4.20 5.05
N TRP A 135 12.45 2.89 5.26
CA TRP A 135 11.24 2.09 5.47
C TRP A 135 10.48 2.56 6.74
N PRO A 136 9.15 2.36 6.81
CA PRO A 136 8.33 2.96 7.88
C PRO A 136 8.65 2.43 9.28
N PHE A 137 9.22 1.23 9.35
CA PHE A 137 9.66 0.59 10.58
C PHE A 137 10.92 -0.20 10.25
N GLY A 138 12.07 0.13 10.87
CA GLY A 138 13.30 -0.69 10.76
C GLY A 138 13.06 -2.17 11.11
N VAL A 139 11.96 -2.43 11.83
CA VAL A 139 11.40 -3.75 12.12
C VAL A 139 11.14 -4.60 10.88
N ALA A 140 10.77 -4.04 9.73
CA ALA A 140 10.46 -4.85 8.54
C ALA A 140 11.72 -5.55 7.98
N ALA A 141 12.86 -4.87 7.99
CA ALA A 141 14.14 -5.49 7.63
C ALA A 141 14.63 -6.46 8.73
N GLU A 142 14.38 -6.14 10.01
CA GLU A 142 14.68 -7.05 11.13
C GLU A 142 13.85 -8.34 11.08
N LEU A 143 12.57 -8.27 10.69
CA LEU A 143 11.65 -9.41 10.58
C LEU A 143 11.98 -10.36 9.43
N ILE A 144 12.68 -9.88 8.40
CA ILE A 144 13.09 -10.70 7.26
C ILE A 144 14.42 -11.41 7.53
N GLU A 145 15.10 -11.06 8.63
CA GLU A 145 16.40 -11.63 9.05
C GLU A 145 17.42 -11.67 7.90
N CYS A 146 17.37 -10.68 6.98
CA CYS A 146 18.24 -10.62 5.82
C CYS A 146 19.28 -9.49 6.00
N PRO A 147 20.57 -9.82 6.19
CA PRO A 147 21.62 -8.83 6.37
C PRO A 147 21.71 -7.81 5.24
N ALA A 148 21.50 -8.24 3.99
CA ALA A 148 21.53 -7.35 2.83
C ALA A 148 20.40 -6.32 2.83
N LEU A 149 19.19 -6.71 3.23
CA LEU A 149 18.05 -5.77 3.31
C LEU A 149 18.18 -4.83 4.50
N LYS A 150 18.76 -5.31 5.61
CA LYS A 150 19.11 -4.45 6.74
C LYS A 150 20.16 -3.40 6.34
N ALA A 151 21.23 -3.83 5.68
CA ALA A 151 22.25 -2.92 5.16
C ALA A 151 21.66 -1.90 4.18
N LEU A 152 20.77 -2.32 3.28
CA LEU A 152 20.06 -1.39 2.40
C LEU A 152 19.23 -0.35 3.18
N ASP A 153 18.51 -0.75 4.23
CA ASP A 153 17.75 0.21 5.05
C ASP A 153 18.67 1.22 5.73
N GLU A 154 19.83 0.78 6.23
CA GLU A 154 20.87 1.65 6.82
C GLU A 154 21.40 2.66 5.79
N LEU A 155 21.59 2.25 4.53
CA LEU A 155 22.02 3.14 3.44
C LEU A 155 21.01 4.26 3.14
N PHE A 156 19.71 4.09 3.45
CA PHE A 156 18.72 5.17 3.30
C PHE A 156 18.88 6.31 4.32
N TYR A 157 19.65 6.09 5.39
CA TYR A 157 19.98 7.12 6.36
C TYR A 157 21.30 7.84 6.06
N GLU A 158 22.05 7.41 5.03
CA GLU A 158 23.27 8.09 4.62
C GLU A 158 22.95 9.49 4.05
N HIS A 159 23.85 10.44 4.34
CA HIS A 159 23.73 11.81 3.85
C HIS A 159 23.87 11.90 2.32
N GLU A 160 23.28 12.93 1.73
CA GLU A 160 23.32 13.19 0.28
C GLU A 160 24.74 13.41 -0.27
N ASP A 161 25.73 13.67 0.60
CA ASP A 161 27.15 13.78 0.24
C ASP A 161 27.94 12.48 0.48
N GLY A 162 27.26 11.39 0.85
CA GLY A 162 27.86 10.10 1.17
C GLY A 162 28.35 9.32 -0.06
N PRO A 163 29.03 8.19 0.13
CA PRO A 163 29.51 7.34 -0.96
C PRO A 163 28.38 6.91 -1.92
N MET A 164 27.15 6.77 -1.40
CA MET A 164 25.96 6.37 -2.15
C MET A 164 25.15 7.56 -2.69
N ALA A 165 25.68 8.78 -2.63
CA ALA A 165 25.02 10.01 -3.08
C ALA A 165 24.41 9.90 -4.49
N THR A 166 25.10 9.23 -5.42
CA THR A 166 24.67 9.11 -6.82
C THR A 166 24.13 7.73 -7.19
N ALA A 167 24.14 6.77 -6.27
CA ALA A 167 23.69 5.41 -6.55
C ALA A 167 22.15 5.35 -6.54
N SER A 168 21.57 4.67 -7.52
CA SER A 168 20.14 4.39 -7.50
C SER A 168 19.80 3.41 -6.36
N VAL A 169 18.54 3.40 -5.89
CA VAL A 169 18.06 2.45 -4.87
C VAL A 169 18.35 0.99 -5.28
N HIS A 170 18.25 0.68 -6.57
CA HIS A 170 18.56 -0.66 -7.06
C HIS A 170 20.06 -0.98 -6.95
N GLU A 171 20.94 -0.04 -7.31
CA GLU A 171 22.40 -0.20 -7.16
C GLU A 171 22.82 -0.28 -5.70
N MET A 172 22.21 0.52 -4.82
CA MET A 172 22.41 0.43 -3.36
C MET A 172 22.07 -0.98 -2.86
N HIS A 173 20.98 -1.59 -3.34
CA HIS A 173 20.60 -2.95 -2.96
C HIS A 173 21.63 -3.99 -3.43
N ILE A 174 22.12 -3.88 -4.67
CA ILE A 174 23.17 -4.77 -5.19
C ILE A 174 24.44 -4.66 -4.34
N GLN A 175 24.89 -3.43 -4.04
CA GLN A 175 26.08 -3.23 -3.22
C GLN A 175 25.91 -3.73 -1.78
N ALA A 176 24.75 -3.48 -1.18
CA ALA A 176 24.41 -4.00 0.15
C ALA A 176 24.46 -5.53 0.19
N ARG A 177 24.13 -6.20 -0.91
CA ARG A 177 24.23 -7.67 -1.05
C ARG A 177 25.67 -8.14 -1.25
N GLU A 178 26.42 -7.50 -2.14
CA GLU A 178 27.82 -7.85 -2.43
C GLU A 178 28.73 -7.68 -1.21
N ALA A 179 28.39 -6.75 -0.30
CA ALA A 179 29.08 -6.56 0.96
C ALA A 179 28.88 -7.71 1.97
N GLN A 180 27.87 -8.57 1.78
CA GLN A 180 27.60 -9.68 2.71
C GLN A 180 28.53 -10.86 2.44
N THR A 181 29.55 -11.01 3.29
CA THR A 181 30.57 -12.07 3.15
C THR A 181 30.30 -13.29 4.05
N GLU A 182 29.52 -13.12 5.13
CA GLU A 182 29.33 -14.15 6.16
C GLU A 182 28.08 -15.03 5.94
N ALA A 183 27.04 -14.49 5.27
CA ALA A 183 25.83 -15.21 4.94
C ALA A 183 25.29 -14.76 3.57
N PRO A 184 24.83 -15.69 2.70
CA PRO A 184 24.22 -15.31 1.44
C PRO A 184 22.92 -14.51 1.69
N PRO A 185 22.57 -13.57 0.81
CA PRO A 185 21.26 -12.93 0.83
C PRO A 185 20.12 -13.94 0.75
N SER A 186 18.93 -13.58 1.26
CA SER A 186 17.75 -14.43 1.20
C SER A 186 17.15 -14.50 -0.20
N GLU A 187 16.40 -15.57 -0.51
CA GLU A 187 15.64 -15.70 -1.77
C GLU A 187 14.68 -14.50 -1.98
N PHE A 188 14.11 -13.96 -0.90
CA PHE A 188 13.30 -12.74 -0.99
C PHE A 188 14.12 -11.52 -1.42
N SER A 189 15.36 -11.39 -0.95
CA SER A 189 16.28 -10.35 -1.45
C SER A 189 16.65 -10.59 -2.91
N ASP A 190 16.82 -11.84 -3.36
CA ASP A 190 17.05 -12.20 -4.76
C ASP A 190 15.86 -11.78 -5.64
N PHE A 191 14.64 -12.08 -5.17
CA PHE A 191 13.41 -11.63 -5.80
C PHE A 191 13.33 -10.10 -5.91
N LEU A 192 13.67 -9.37 -4.84
CA LEU A 192 13.69 -7.91 -4.87
C LEU A 192 14.72 -7.37 -5.87
N VAL A 193 15.90 -8.01 -6.03
CA VAL A 193 16.85 -7.64 -7.09
C VAL A 193 16.20 -7.80 -8.47
N TYR A 194 15.59 -8.95 -8.75
CA TYR A 194 14.93 -9.19 -10.03
C TYR A 194 13.80 -8.18 -10.29
N LEU A 195 12.96 -7.93 -9.28
CA LEU A 195 11.91 -6.90 -9.32
C LEU A 195 12.49 -5.52 -9.63
N GLY A 196 13.63 -5.16 -9.03
CA GLY A 196 14.31 -3.88 -9.26
C GLY A 196 14.81 -3.74 -10.70
N GLN A 197 15.27 -4.82 -11.33
CA GLN A 197 15.66 -4.82 -12.73
C GLN A 197 14.49 -4.51 -13.68
N ILE A 198 13.28 -4.97 -13.34
CA ILE A 198 12.07 -4.67 -14.11
C ILE A 198 11.61 -3.23 -13.82
N ALA A 199 11.54 -2.86 -12.54
CA ALA A 199 11.03 -1.56 -12.10
C ALA A 199 11.83 -0.39 -12.67
N ARG A 200 13.18 -0.49 -12.73
CA ARG A 200 14.04 0.58 -13.28
C ARG A 200 13.83 0.85 -14.78
N MET A 201 13.23 -0.09 -15.53
CA MET A 201 12.88 0.13 -16.94
C MET A 201 11.66 1.05 -17.10
N SER A 202 11.01 1.42 -16.01
CA SER A 202 9.84 2.29 -15.98
C SER A 202 9.99 3.42 -14.95
N PRO A 203 11.02 4.26 -15.07
CA PRO A 203 11.27 5.36 -14.13
C PRO A 203 10.08 6.33 -14.09
N SER A 204 9.90 7.02 -12.97
CA SER A 204 8.88 8.06 -12.83
C SER A 204 9.34 9.16 -11.89
N SER A 205 9.07 10.41 -12.24
CA SER A 205 9.33 11.60 -11.43
C SER A 205 8.06 12.37 -11.06
N ASP A 206 6.91 11.92 -11.54
CA ASP A 206 5.76 12.82 -11.78
C ASP A 206 4.78 12.88 -10.61
N TYR A 207 5.15 12.29 -9.47
CA TYR A 207 4.26 12.19 -8.32
C TYR A 207 4.93 12.71 -7.06
N SER A 208 4.17 13.48 -6.28
CA SER A 208 4.57 13.85 -4.93
C SER A 208 4.83 12.59 -4.10
N GLN A 209 6.03 12.49 -3.55
CA GLN A 209 6.41 11.45 -2.59
C GLN A 209 6.12 11.88 -1.15
N THR A 210 5.20 12.83 -0.98
CA THR A 210 4.73 13.33 0.31
C THR A 210 3.23 13.42 0.32
N TYR A 211 2.61 13.14 1.47
CA TYR A 211 1.17 13.31 1.68
C TYR A 211 0.92 13.88 3.07
N LEU A 212 0.18 14.98 3.16
CA LEU A 212 -0.05 15.72 4.41
C LEU A 212 1.26 16.07 5.16
N GLY A 213 2.32 16.32 4.40
CA GLY A 213 3.67 16.63 4.91
C GLY A 213 4.48 15.41 5.35
N HIS A 214 3.99 14.19 5.13
CA HIS A 214 4.69 12.95 5.49
C HIS A 214 5.20 12.21 4.25
N PRO A 215 6.45 11.70 4.24
CA PRO A 215 6.95 10.87 3.14
C PRO A 215 6.03 9.69 2.85
N THR A 216 5.49 9.62 1.64
CA THR A 216 4.48 8.65 1.24
C THR A 216 4.66 8.30 -0.24
N LEU A 217 4.85 7.02 -0.52
CA LEU A 217 5.05 6.47 -1.85
C LEU A 217 3.71 6.29 -2.58
N PRO A 218 3.56 6.86 -3.79
CA PRO A 218 2.35 6.73 -4.59
C PRO A 218 2.34 5.37 -5.30
N VAL A 219 1.38 4.52 -4.96
CA VAL A 219 1.20 3.19 -5.56
C VAL A 219 0.17 3.27 -6.67
N THR A 220 0.59 2.95 -7.89
CA THR A 220 -0.22 2.97 -9.11
C THR A 220 -0.50 1.55 -9.60
N THR A 221 -1.42 1.41 -10.56
CA THR A 221 -1.68 0.13 -11.24
C THR A 221 -0.41 -0.43 -11.91
N LYS A 222 0.45 0.44 -12.45
CA LYS A 222 1.71 0.07 -13.09
C LYS A 222 2.67 -0.64 -12.13
N ASP A 223 2.67 -0.25 -10.85
CA ASP A 223 3.51 -0.91 -9.83
C ASP A 223 3.06 -2.35 -9.58
N LEU A 224 1.74 -2.59 -9.53
CA LEU A 224 1.20 -3.94 -9.39
C LEU A 224 1.42 -4.78 -10.65
N GLN A 225 1.40 -4.19 -11.84
CA GLN A 225 1.75 -4.90 -13.08
C GLN A 225 3.21 -5.35 -13.07
N ILE A 226 4.15 -4.45 -12.75
CA ILE A 226 5.58 -4.78 -12.61
C ILE A 226 5.78 -5.90 -11.59
N LEU A 227 5.11 -5.81 -10.44
CA LEU A 227 5.20 -6.84 -9.41
C LEU A 227 4.60 -8.17 -9.86
N THR A 228 3.49 -8.16 -10.59
CA THR A 228 2.88 -9.37 -11.18
C THR A 228 3.82 -10.03 -12.17
N THR A 229 4.45 -9.27 -13.06
CA THR A 229 5.49 -9.76 -13.98
C THR A 229 6.65 -10.37 -13.20
N ALA A 230 7.15 -9.69 -12.17
CA ALA A 230 8.25 -10.18 -11.36
C ALA A 230 7.91 -11.51 -10.68
N VAL A 231 6.75 -11.62 -10.03
CA VAL A 231 6.32 -12.86 -9.35
C VAL A 231 6.16 -14.01 -10.35
N THR A 232 5.65 -13.71 -11.55
CA THR A 232 5.40 -14.70 -12.60
C THR A 232 6.70 -15.28 -13.18
N HIS A 233 7.73 -14.46 -13.34
CA HIS A 233 8.94 -14.83 -14.08
C HIS A 233 10.17 -15.04 -13.21
N PHE A 234 10.10 -14.73 -11.91
CA PHE A 234 11.18 -15.04 -10.99
C PHE A 234 11.33 -16.55 -10.80
N HIS A 235 12.58 -17.02 -10.73
CA HIS A 235 12.88 -18.42 -10.48
C HIS A 235 12.79 -18.72 -8.98
N TRP A 236 11.63 -19.16 -8.52
CA TRP A 236 11.42 -19.59 -7.15
C TRP A 236 11.99 -20.99 -6.91
N ASP A 237 12.72 -21.17 -5.82
CA ASP A 237 13.22 -22.48 -5.36
C ASP A 237 12.05 -23.40 -4.95
N ASN A 238 11.01 -22.81 -4.37
CA ASN A 238 9.79 -23.52 -4.04
C ASN A 238 8.88 -23.65 -5.27
N VAL A 239 8.72 -24.88 -5.76
CA VAL A 239 7.88 -25.20 -6.92
C VAL A 239 6.43 -24.74 -6.75
N ASP A 240 5.90 -24.76 -5.53
CA ASP A 240 4.52 -24.29 -5.25
C ASP A 240 4.37 -22.77 -5.48
N TRP A 241 5.47 -22.02 -5.59
CA TRP A 241 5.49 -20.57 -5.82
C TRP A 241 5.72 -20.20 -7.28
N THR A 242 5.93 -21.18 -8.16
CA THR A 242 6.19 -20.94 -9.60
C THR A 242 4.92 -20.70 -10.42
N GLU A 243 3.74 -20.88 -9.85
CA GLU A 243 2.47 -20.68 -10.55
C GLU A 243 2.10 -19.19 -10.62
N THR A 244 1.41 -18.76 -11.68
CA THR A 244 1.14 -17.33 -11.85
C THR A 244 0.13 -16.79 -10.81
N PRO A 245 0.23 -15.51 -10.40
CA PRO A 245 -0.73 -14.90 -9.47
C PRO A 245 -2.21 -15.10 -9.87
N GLY A 246 -2.52 -14.92 -11.16
CA GLY A 246 -3.86 -15.13 -11.70
C GLY A 246 -4.38 -16.57 -11.51
N LYS A 247 -3.56 -17.59 -11.80
CA LYS A 247 -3.97 -18.99 -11.62
C LYS A 247 -4.09 -19.38 -10.15
N VAL A 248 -3.22 -18.85 -9.29
CA VAL A 248 -3.35 -19.04 -7.83
C VAL A 248 -4.66 -18.44 -7.34
N PHE A 249 -5.03 -17.26 -7.84
CA PHE A 249 -6.31 -16.61 -7.54
C PHE A 249 -7.52 -17.42 -8.02
N GLU A 250 -7.51 -17.91 -9.25
CA GLU A 250 -8.57 -18.80 -9.75
C GLU A 250 -8.72 -20.06 -8.87
N ALA A 251 -7.60 -20.63 -8.41
CA ALA A 251 -7.62 -21.77 -7.50
C ALA A 251 -8.15 -21.40 -6.11
N PHE A 252 -7.82 -20.22 -5.60
CA PHE A 252 -8.35 -19.66 -4.36
C PHE A 252 -9.86 -19.48 -4.44
N GLU A 253 -10.38 -18.89 -5.51
CA GLU A 253 -11.82 -18.74 -5.76
C GLU A 253 -12.53 -20.09 -5.80
N ARG A 254 -12.01 -21.05 -6.58
CA ARG A 254 -12.58 -22.40 -6.73
C ARG A 254 -12.68 -23.17 -5.41
N LYS A 255 -11.77 -22.90 -4.46
CA LYS A 255 -11.77 -23.50 -3.12
C LYS A 255 -12.68 -22.76 -2.12
N GLY A 256 -13.50 -21.81 -2.58
CA GLY A 256 -14.40 -21.03 -1.74
C GLY A 256 -13.70 -19.88 -1.01
N GLY A 257 -12.54 -19.43 -1.51
CA GLY A 257 -11.78 -18.34 -0.92
C GLY A 257 -12.54 -17.01 -0.83
N LEU A 258 -13.57 -16.82 -1.67
CA LEU A 258 -14.45 -15.64 -1.70
C LEU A 258 -15.89 -15.95 -1.24
N SER A 259 -16.05 -16.84 -0.26
CA SER A 259 -17.38 -17.21 0.25
C SER A 259 -18.20 -15.98 0.70
N ASP A 260 -19.52 -16.02 0.45
CA ASP A 260 -20.45 -14.90 0.70
C ASP A 260 -20.61 -14.52 2.18
N ASP A 261 -20.12 -15.35 3.09
CA ASP A 261 -20.09 -15.08 4.53
C ASP A 261 -18.92 -14.16 4.94
N GLN A 262 -17.98 -13.87 4.03
CA GLN A 262 -16.84 -12.99 4.29
C GLN A 262 -17.18 -11.50 4.20
N TYR A 263 -16.55 -10.71 5.06
CA TYR A 263 -16.71 -9.26 5.08
C TYR A 263 -15.80 -8.60 4.04
N PRO A 264 -16.24 -7.48 3.41
CA PRO A 264 -17.60 -6.93 3.45
C PRO A 264 -18.59 -7.76 2.62
N ARG A 265 -19.78 -8.04 3.18
CA ARG A 265 -20.81 -8.87 2.52
C ARG A 265 -21.66 -8.09 1.53
N ASN A 266 -21.85 -6.79 1.81
CA ASN A 266 -22.74 -5.92 1.04
C ASN A 266 -22.19 -4.49 0.96
N ASN A 267 -22.83 -3.68 0.11
CA ASN A 267 -22.41 -2.30 -0.17
C ASN A 267 -22.40 -1.40 1.08
N ARG A 268 -23.33 -1.62 2.02
CA ARG A 268 -23.39 -0.86 3.27
C ARG A 268 -22.21 -1.19 4.18
N GLU A 269 -21.88 -2.46 4.30
CA GLU A 269 -20.71 -2.93 5.05
C GLU A 269 -19.41 -2.43 4.41
N LEU A 270 -19.28 -2.54 3.08
CA LEU A 270 -18.14 -1.99 2.34
C LEU A 270 -17.94 -0.50 2.65
N LYS A 271 -18.99 0.32 2.49
CA LYS A 271 -18.89 1.78 2.75
C LYS A 271 -18.53 2.07 4.21
N THR A 272 -19.04 1.28 5.16
CA THR A 272 -18.70 1.41 6.59
C THR A 272 -17.24 1.05 6.85
N PHE A 273 -16.77 -0.03 6.22
CA PHE A 273 -15.44 -0.57 6.37
C PHE A 273 -14.37 0.39 5.83
N VAL A 274 -14.55 0.83 4.59
CA VAL A 274 -13.70 1.84 3.93
C VAL A 274 -13.61 3.10 4.80
N ARG A 275 -14.75 3.61 5.28
CA ARG A 275 -14.75 4.80 6.16
C ARG A 275 -13.90 4.61 7.41
N ARG A 276 -13.98 3.43 8.06
CA ARG A 276 -13.22 3.14 9.28
C ARG A 276 -11.72 3.13 9.00
N CYS A 277 -11.29 2.45 7.94
CA CYS A 277 -9.88 2.40 7.54
C CYS A 277 -9.35 3.81 7.23
N LEU A 278 -10.10 4.59 6.44
CA LEU A 278 -9.69 5.95 6.08
C LEU A 278 -9.60 6.85 7.31
N VAL A 279 -10.66 6.95 8.13
CA VAL A 279 -10.63 7.79 9.34
C VAL A 279 -9.54 7.34 10.31
N GLY A 280 -9.32 6.03 10.46
CA GLY A 280 -8.22 5.48 11.25
C GLY A 280 -6.84 5.93 10.72
N ASN A 281 -6.68 6.00 9.40
CA ASN A 281 -5.45 6.52 8.77
C ASN A 281 -5.23 8.01 9.11
N TYR A 282 -6.27 8.84 9.06
CA TYR A 282 -6.19 10.25 9.48
C TYR A 282 -5.91 10.42 10.97
N GLN A 283 -6.41 9.51 11.81
CA GLN A 283 -6.11 9.51 13.23
C GLN A 283 -4.61 9.26 13.47
N LYS A 284 -4.02 8.30 12.75
CA LYS A 284 -2.58 8.01 12.81
C LYS A 284 -1.74 9.20 12.32
N VAL A 285 -2.15 9.86 11.25
CA VAL A 285 -1.53 11.11 10.77
C VAL A 285 -1.59 12.20 11.85
N ALA A 286 -2.74 12.39 12.49
CA ALA A 286 -2.90 13.39 13.54
C ALA A 286 -2.00 13.10 14.76
N MET A 287 -1.92 11.83 15.17
CA MET A 287 -1.01 11.38 16.24
C MET A 287 0.46 11.66 15.90
N TRP A 288 0.88 11.37 14.66
CA TRP A 288 2.24 11.67 14.20
C TRP A 288 2.52 13.17 14.23
N ARG A 289 1.62 14.00 13.68
CA ARG A 289 1.78 15.47 13.64
C ARG A 289 1.95 16.07 15.05
N ASP A 290 1.18 15.57 16.01
CA ASP A 290 1.29 15.95 17.41
C ASP A 290 2.68 15.57 17.98
N MET A 291 3.12 14.33 17.74
CA MET A 291 4.42 13.81 18.19
C MET A 291 5.61 14.61 17.64
N VAL A 292 5.57 14.99 16.35
CA VAL A 292 6.67 15.73 15.69
C VAL A 292 6.53 17.26 15.77
N GLY A 293 5.50 17.77 16.44
CA GLY A 293 5.29 19.21 16.63
C GLY A 293 4.96 19.97 15.33
N VAL A 294 4.38 19.31 14.33
CA VAL A 294 4.02 19.94 13.05
C VAL A 294 2.72 20.73 13.21
N THR A 295 2.83 22.02 13.51
CA THR A 295 1.69 22.92 13.77
C THR A 295 1.24 23.74 12.55
N ASN A 296 2.07 23.84 11.51
CA ASN A 296 1.72 24.56 10.27
C ASN A 296 0.96 23.62 9.30
N PRO A 297 0.02 24.13 8.49
CA PRO A 297 -0.74 23.28 7.59
C PRO A 297 0.07 23.06 6.31
N PRO A 298 0.44 21.83 5.94
CA PRO A 298 0.16 21.42 4.59
C PRO A 298 -1.32 21.01 4.60
N GLY A 299 -2.18 21.84 4.03
CA GLY A 299 -3.35 21.25 3.36
C GLY A 299 -2.85 20.26 2.32
N GLU A 300 -3.73 19.38 1.81
CA GLU A 300 -3.38 18.66 0.59
C GLU A 300 -2.95 19.67 -0.47
N THR A 301 -1.78 19.45 -1.05
CA THR A 301 -1.26 20.29 -2.12
C THR A 301 -2.00 19.97 -3.43
N PRO A 302 -2.03 20.89 -4.42
CA PRO A 302 -2.62 20.58 -5.72
C PRO A 302 -2.05 19.30 -6.37
N SER A 303 -0.75 19.04 -6.21
CA SER A 303 -0.09 17.81 -6.67
C SER A 303 -0.59 16.55 -5.94
N ASP A 304 -1.01 16.66 -4.67
CA ASP A 304 -1.64 15.55 -3.94
C ASP A 304 -2.97 15.09 -4.57
N ASN A 305 -3.55 15.92 -5.45
CA ASN A 305 -4.86 15.73 -6.09
C ASN A 305 -4.78 15.65 -7.63
N GLU A 306 -3.58 15.73 -8.23
CA GLU A 306 -3.40 15.64 -9.68
C GLU A 306 -3.74 14.26 -10.24
N VAL A 307 -4.84 14.18 -10.99
CA VAL A 307 -5.23 12.99 -11.74
C VAL A 307 -4.56 13.10 -13.11
N LEU A 308 -3.47 12.37 -13.32
CA LEU A 308 -2.86 12.27 -14.64
C LEU A 308 -3.61 11.23 -15.47
N ALA A 309 -3.81 11.51 -16.76
CA ALA A 309 -4.39 10.56 -17.69
C ALA A 309 -3.55 9.29 -17.72
N GLY A 310 -4.14 8.15 -17.35
CA GLY A 310 -3.44 6.88 -17.32
C GLY A 310 -3.19 6.39 -18.74
N ASP A 311 -1.92 6.31 -19.15
CA ASP A 311 -1.54 5.44 -20.25
C ASP A 311 -1.37 4.02 -19.69
N GLU A 312 -2.47 3.26 -19.70
CA GLU A 312 -2.47 1.85 -19.28
C GLU A 312 -1.96 0.90 -20.38
N SER A 313 -1.50 1.42 -21.54
CA SER A 313 -1.29 0.63 -22.76
C SER A 313 0.13 0.05 -22.94
N GLU A 314 1.12 0.44 -22.13
CA GLU A 314 2.53 0.16 -22.48
C GLU A 314 3.11 -1.20 -22.03
N PHE A 315 2.40 -2.02 -21.24
CA PHE A 315 3.02 -3.22 -20.64
C PHE A 315 2.59 -4.57 -21.23
N GLU A 316 1.75 -4.60 -22.27
CA GLU A 316 1.27 -5.86 -22.88
C GLU A 316 2.21 -6.42 -23.98
N SER A 317 3.23 -5.69 -24.44
CA SER A 317 4.02 -6.09 -25.64
C SER A 317 5.50 -6.43 -25.41
N GLY A 318 5.98 -6.51 -24.16
CA GLY A 318 7.43 -6.58 -23.88
C GLY A 318 8.03 -7.96 -23.60
N PHE A 319 7.23 -9.02 -23.46
CA PHE A 319 7.71 -10.34 -23.03
C PHE A 319 7.15 -11.48 -23.89
N GLU A 320 7.10 -11.28 -25.20
CA GLU A 320 7.09 -12.44 -26.11
C GLU A 320 8.47 -13.10 -26.02
N SER A 321 8.44 -14.37 -25.68
CA SER A 321 9.56 -15.30 -25.49
C SER A 321 10.60 -15.25 -26.61
N ASP A 322 11.87 -15.15 -26.23
CA ASP A 322 12.99 -15.74 -26.98
C ASP A 322 13.12 -17.23 -26.64
#